data_AF-A0A2V2W3C7-F1
#
_entry.id   AF-A0A2V2W3C7-F1
#
_cell.length_a   1.000
_cell.length_b   1.000
_cell.length_c   1.000
_cell.angle_alpha   90.00
_cell.angle_beta   90.00
_cell.angle_gamma   90.00
#
_symmetry.space_group_name_H-M   'P 1'
#
loop_
_entity.id
_entity.type
_entity.pdbx_description
1 polymer ?
#
loop_
_entity_poly.entity_id
_entity_poly.type
_entity_poly.pdbx_seq_one_letter_code
_entity_poly.pdbx_strand_id
1 'polypeptide(L)'
;MRHKAAQSWSEYGGARHTEANGSLKTAQVMSTKKTFTTSSVAAPAVATAGATSTPLSLLEDRAKGDDTPPLRYRTDLDKHVIHFAFQRFPHSIEILEDEDVMSEDWHFFWMNVGRVRSIFSTAEYRLTDTQIINHFPNHYELTRKDLMYKNIKKYIRDPNNAQLMVRYTPPCRAPYEWSEKPSGWLRFVDCVPVTYNIPNDFQMFTQEFRRQPCSTWIVKPTSRSQGRGIFLINRITQLKRWIKERKEADEAEGLPASTFVVSKYVANPLLIGGKKFDLRLYVLVTSFKPLVAYLHEQGFARFCATPYVANALKDDNLCSHLTNVALQKGEDAYNEVHGGKWSLANLCLFVQGRYGAVCADGLMRSIEFTIYHSLRAMESVMFNDRHCFELYGYDILIDDCLRPHLIEVNSSPSLSTTTLSDRLLKEEVLADVLSIIFPPSFPSPCAMSYWEYRLRTDLTTALQTGFHLLQVEA
;
A
#
# COMPACT_ATOMS: atom_id res chain seq x y z
N MET A 1 -45.32 -17.40 29.82
CA MET A 1 -46.71 -17.05 30.19
C MET A 1 -46.76 -15.53 30.30
N ARG A 2 -47.09 -14.80 29.23
CA ARG A 2 -48.44 -14.34 28.81
C ARG A 2 -49.21 -13.53 29.87
N HIS A 3 -49.65 -12.36 29.40
CA HIS A 3 -50.71 -11.46 29.91
C HIS A 3 -50.40 -10.62 31.15
N LYS A 4 -50.88 -9.39 31.31
CA LYS A 4 -51.46 -8.30 30.48
C LYS A 4 -51.80 -7.26 31.56
N ALA A 5 -51.48 -5.98 31.39
CA ALA A 5 -52.25 -4.91 32.02
C ALA A 5 -52.18 -3.68 31.12
N ALA A 6 -53.36 -3.23 30.74
CA ALA A 6 -53.65 -2.11 29.87
C ALA A 6 -54.30 -0.99 30.69
N GLN A 7 -54.53 0.15 30.02
CA GLN A 7 -55.39 1.29 30.35
C GLN A 7 -54.74 2.44 31.14
N SER A 8 -54.96 3.73 30.85
CA SER A 8 -55.57 4.47 29.72
C SER A 8 -55.54 5.98 30.05
N TRP A 9 -55.86 6.83 29.05
CA TRP A 9 -56.21 8.28 29.06
C TRP A 9 -55.06 9.29 29.00
N SER A 10 -55.13 10.39 28.24
CA SER A 10 -55.98 10.81 27.11
C SER A 10 -55.43 12.17 26.60
N GLU A 11 -55.40 12.33 25.27
CA GLU A 11 -55.84 13.50 24.48
C GLU A 11 -55.35 14.94 24.76
N TYR A 12 -54.69 15.51 23.75
CA TYR A 12 -55.02 16.77 23.03
C TYR A 12 -54.25 16.68 21.68
N GLY A 13 -54.87 16.38 20.53
CA GLY A 13 -55.61 17.28 19.63
C GLY A 13 -54.64 18.23 18.90
N GLY A 14 -54.51 18.36 17.57
CA GLY A 14 -55.19 17.80 16.41
C GLY A 14 -54.85 18.65 15.16
N ALA A 15 -54.63 17.97 14.03
CA ALA A 15 -54.80 18.41 12.62
C ALA A 15 -54.03 19.63 12.03
N ARG A 16 -53.31 19.41 10.91
CA ARG A 16 -53.88 19.58 9.55
C ARG A 16 -52.90 19.13 8.43
N HIS A 17 -53.43 18.29 7.54
CA HIS A 17 -52.92 17.96 6.21
C HIS A 17 -53.01 19.17 5.26
N THR A 18 -52.04 19.31 4.35
CA THR A 18 -52.26 19.83 3.00
C THR A 18 -51.40 19.05 2.00
N GLU A 19 -52.08 18.40 1.06
CA GLU A 19 -51.52 17.81 -0.16
C GLU A 19 -51.32 18.93 -1.20
N ALA A 20 -50.26 18.85 -2.00
CA ALA A 20 -50.16 19.59 -3.25
C ALA A 20 -49.46 18.75 -4.32
N ASN A 21 -50.27 18.30 -5.27
CA ASN A 21 -49.87 17.74 -6.57
C ASN A 21 -49.13 18.79 -7.41
N GLY A 22 -47.98 18.44 -7.98
CA GLY A 22 -47.22 19.27 -8.90
C GLY A 22 -46.72 18.45 -10.10
N SER A 23 -47.38 18.67 -11.24
CA SER A 23 -47.23 17.98 -12.53
C SER A 23 -45.87 18.20 -13.21
N LEU A 24 -45.30 17.13 -13.79
CA LEU A 24 -44.15 17.17 -14.69
C LEU A 24 -44.50 17.90 -15.99
N LYS A 25 -43.68 18.89 -16.37
CA LYS A 25 -43.61 19.42 -17.74
C LYS A 25 -42.23 19.18 -18.33
N THR A 26 -42.23 18.36 -19.37
CA THR A 26 -41.18 18.16 -20.38
C THR A 26 -40.91 19.47 -21.13
N ALA A 27 -39.63 19.87 -21.23
CA ALA A 27 -39.20 20.94 -22.12
C ALA A 27 -38.24 20.36 -23.17
N GLN A 28 -38.73 20.30 -24.41
CA GLN A 28 -37.92 20.14 -25.61
C GLN A 28 -37.03 21.38 -25.80
N VAL A 29 -35.73 21.19 -25.97
CA VAL A 29 -34.83 22.25 -26.47
C VAL A 29 -34.41 21.89 -27.89
N MET A 30 -34.76 22.78 -28.81
CA MET A 30 -34.48 22.72 -30.23
C MET A 30 -32.98 22.81 -30.54
N SER A 31 -32.56 21.97 -31.48
CA SER A 31 -31.25 21.96 -32.13
C SER A 31 -31.16 23.09 -33.16
N THR A 32 -30.16 23.97 -33.01
CA THR A 32 -29.71 24.89 -34.07
C THR A 32 -28.31 24.51 -34.51
N LYS A 33 -28.21 23.89 -35.69
CA LYS A 33 -26.96 23.69 -36.44
C LYS A 33 -26.43 25.04 -36.92
N LYS A 34 -25.21 25.40 -36.54
CA LYS A 34 -24.41 26.43 -37.23
C LYS A 34 -23.22 25.75 -37.90
N THR A 35 -23.28 25.69 -39.22
CA THR A 35 -22.19 25.38 -40.14
C THR A 35 -21.23 26.56 -40.19
N PHE A 36 -19.94 26.32 -39.96
CA PHE A 36 -18.87 27.27 -40.29
C PHE A 36 -17.88 26.59 -41.23
N THR A 37 -17.90 27.08 -42.48
CA THR A 37 -16.88 26.87 -43.51
C THR A 37 -15.73 27.84 -43.26
N THR A 38 -14.48 27.36 -43.24
CA THR A 38 -13.30 28.21 -43.47
C THR A 38 -12.29 27.52 -44.38
N SER A 39 -11.74 28.35 -45.26
CA SER A 39 -10.98 28.06 -46.47
C SER A 39 -9.50 27.77 -46.22
N SER A 40 -8.94 26.92 -47.08
CA SER A 40 -7.50 26.68 -47.26
C SER A 40 -6.76 27.93 -47.77
N VAL A 41 -5.63 28.26 -47.15
CA VAL A 41 -4.59 29.13 -47.72
C VAL A 41 -3.24 28.42 -47.56
N ALA A 42 -2.47 28.39 -48.64
CA ALA A 42 -1.19 27.70 -48.76
C ALA A 42 0.00 28.69 -48.83
N ALA A 43 1.19 28.11 -48.59
CA ALA A 43 2.56 28.53 -48.93
C ALA A 43 3.39 29.29 -47.84
N PRO A 44 4.75 29.26 -47.87
CA PRO A 44 5.70 28.46 -48.65
C PRO A 44 6.81 27.74 -47.80
N ALA A 45 7.64 26.94 -48.47
CA ALA A 45 8.79 26.23 -47.92
C ALA A 45 10.06 27.10 -47.79
N VAL A 46 10.86 26.88 -46.73
CA VAL A 46 12.27 27.32 -46.58
C VAL A 46 13.06 26.23 -45.84
N ALA A 47 14.29 26.00 -46.29
CA ALA A 47 15.16 24.88 -45.97
C ALA A 47 16.02 25.04 -44.68
N THR A 48 16.14 23.91 -43.96
CA THR A 48 17.25 23.35 -43.12
C THR A 48 18.36 24.23 -42.52
N ALA A 49 18.57 24.09 -41.20
CA ALA A 49 19.88 23.82 -40.56
C ALA A 49 19.78 23.35 -39.09
N GLY A 50 20.14 22.08 -38.84
CA GLY A 50 20.93 21.59 -37.69
C GLY A 50 20.46 21.75 -36.24
N ALA A 51 19.81 20.71 -35.69
CA ALA A 51 20.04 20.24 -34.31
C ALA A 51 19.60 18.77 -34.18
N THR A 52 20.55 17.89 -33.86
CA THR A 52 20.31 16.45 -33.65
C THR A 52 19.56 16.21 -32.34
N SER A 53 18.25 15.98 -32.45
CA SER A 53 17.45 15.31 -31.43
C SER A 53 16.82 14.08 -32.07
N THR A 54 17.20 12.87 -31.65
CA THR A 54 16.56 11.63 -32.09
C THR A 54 15.22 11.51 -31.38
N PRO A 55 14.07 11.59 -32.08
CA PRO A 55 12.78 11.25 -31.48
C PRO A 55 12.56 9.74 -31.71
N LEU A 56 12.46 8.98 -30.63
CA LEU A 56 11.97 7.60 -30.68
C LEU A 56 10.48 7.65 -31.08
N SER A 57 10.22 7.45 -32.37
CA SER A 57 8.88 7.26 -32.92
C SER A 57 8.33 5.91 -32.46
N LEU A 58 7.58 5.91 -31.37
CA LEU A 58 6.64 4.85 -31.04
C LEU A 58 5.32 5.14 -31.78
N LEU A 59 4.75 4.08 -32.37
CA LEU A 59 3.50 4.04 -33.13
C LEU A 59 3.65 4.31 -34.64
N GLU A 60 4.25 3.37 -35.37
CA GLU A 60 3.79 2.88 -36.69
C GLU A 60 4.80 1.85 -37.22
N ASP A 61 4.65 0.59 -36.81
CA ASP A 61 5.20 -0.56 -37.54
C ASP A 61 4.46 -1.84 -37.10
N ARG A 62 3.14 -1.88 -37.35
CA ARG A 62 2.36 -3.13 -37.35
C ARG A 62 2.21 -3.62 -38.79
N ALA A 63 3.31 -4.03 -39.40
CA ALA A 63 3.29 -4.74 -40.69
C ALA A 63 4.60 -5.48 -40.98
N LYS A 64 4.91 -6.52 -40.20
CA LYS A 64 5.71 -7.69 -40.61
C LYS A 64 5.48 -8.79 -39.57
N GLY A 65 5.25 -10.03 -40.03
CA GLY A 65 4.87 -11.17 -39.20
C GLY A 65 5.78 -11.29 -37.98
N ASP A 66 5.18 -11.12 -36.81
CA ASP A 66 5.90 -11.11 -35.54
C ASP A 66 6.10 -12.57 -35.11
N ASP A 67 7.24 -13.14 -35.49
CA ASP A 67 7.71 -14.47 -35.10
C ASP A 67 8.24 -14.46 -33.64
N THR A 68 7.65 -13.60 -32.79
CA THR A 68 8.02 -13.48 -31.38
C THR A 68 7.49 -14.70 -30.64
N PRO A 69 8.36 -15.53 -30.03
CA PRO A 69 7.93 -16.73 -29.33
C PRO A 69 7.03 -16.37 -28.15
N PRO A 70 6.11 -17.28 -27.75
CA PRO A 70 5.23 -17.02 -26.63
C PRO A 70 6.04 -16.76 -25.34
N LEU A 71 5.59 -15.78 -24.57
CA LEU A 71 6.06 -15.56 -23.21
C LEU A 71 5.68 -16.76 -22.34
N ARG A 72 6.69 -17.49 -21.87
CA ARG A 72 6.48 -18.61 -20.95
C ARG A 72 6.36 -18.12 -19.52
N TYR A 73 5.16 -18.28 -18.98
CA TYR A 73 4.77 -17.87 -17.64
C TYR A 73 4.61 -19.08 -16.73
N ARG A 74 5.10 -18.95 -15.49
CA ARG A 74 4.94 -19.94 -14.43
C ARG A 74 4.49 -19.29 -13.14
N THR A 75 3.71 -20.00 -12.34
CA THR A 75 3.40 -19.62 -10.96
C THR A 75 3.20 -20.83 -10.07
N ASP A 76 3.60 -20.71 -8.81
CA ASP A 76 3.30 -21.67 -7.74
C ASP A 76 2.22 -21.12 -6.80
N LEU A 77 1.52 -20.07 -7.21
CA LEU A 77 0.41 -19.47 -6.50
C LEU A 77 -0.90 -19.78 -7.24
N ASP A 78 -1.75 -20.57 -6.61
CA ASP A 78 -3.12 -20.76 -7.08
C ASP A 78 -3.97 -19.53 -6.72
N LYS A 79 -3.88 -18.50 -7.57
CA LYS A 79 -4.59 -17.21 -7.42
C LYS A 79 -5.12 -16.74 -8.76
N HIS A 80 -6.44 -16.83 -8.94
CA HIS A 80 -7.14 -16.44 -10.17
C HIS A 80 -6.76 -15.05 -10.70
N VAL A 81 -6.55 -14.05 -9.84
CA VAL A 81 -6.21 -12.68 -10.27
C VAL A 81 -4.90 -12.64 -11.06
N ILE A 82 -3.91 -13.45 -10.67
CA ILE A 82 -2.63 -13.51 -11.39
C ILE A 82 -2.87 -14.12 -12.76
N HIS A 83 -3.54 -15.27 -12.84
CA HIS A 83 -3.89 -15.89 -14.12
C HIS A 83 -4.68 -14.96 -15.05
N PHE A 84 -5.66 -14.22 -14.53
CA PHE A 84 -6.42 -13.26 -15.33
C PHE A 84 -5.57 -12.08 -15.83
N ALA A 85 -4.67 -11.55 -14.99
CA ALA A 85 -3.75 -10.49 -15.40
C ALA A 85 -2.85 -10.96 -16.55
N PHE A 86 -2.32 -12.18 -16.46
CA PHE A 86 -1.53 -12.77 -17.54
C PHE A 86 -2.37 -13.09 -18.78
N GLN A 87 -3.58 -13.64 -18.65
CA GLN A 87 -4.46 -13.91 -19.81
C GLN A 87 -4.81 -12.64 -20.62
N ARG A 88 -4.85 -11.48 -19.96
CA ARG A 88 -5.11 -10.19 -20.60
C ARG A 88 -3.84 -9.51 -21.11
N PHE A 89 -2.66 -10.06 -20.81
CA PHE A 89 -1.41 -9.49 -21.26
C PHE A 89 -1.32 -9.63 -22.78
N PRO A 90 -0.88 -8.59 -23.53
CA PRO A 90 -1.06 -8.53 -24.98
C PRO A 90 -0.25 -9.56 -25.79
N HIS A 91 0.68 -10.27 -25.15
CA HIS A 91 1.58 -11.22 -25.78
C HIS A 91 1.04 -12.64 -25.72
N SER A 92 1.41 -13.47 -26.72
CA SER A 92 1.14 -14.92 -26.67
C SER A 92 1.76 -15.50 -25.41
N ILE A 93 0.97 -16.17 -24.56
CA ILE A 93 1.43 -16.72 -23.29
C ILE A 93 1.25 -18.22 -23.28
N GLU A 94 2.31 -18.92 -22.86
CA GLU A 94 2.29 -20.33 -22.54
C GLU A 94 2.39 -20.49 -21.02
N ILE A 95 1.41 -21.16 -20.41
CA ILE A 95 1.39 -21.45 -18.97
C ILE A 95 2.04 -22.81 -18.76
N LEU A 96 3.13 -22.85 -17.99
CA LEU A 96 3.83 -24.09 -17.66
C LEU A 96 3.28 -24.67 -16.35
N GLU A 97 2.72 -25.86 -16.42
CA GLU A 97 2.22 -26.61 -15.25
C GLU A 97 3.26 -27.56 -14.64
N ASP A 98 4.44 -27.71 -15.27
CA ASP A 98 5.45 -28.69 -14.86
C ASP A 98 5.92 -28.50 -13.41
N GLU A 99 6.10 -29.62 -12.70
CA GLU A 99 6.62 -29.69 -11.33
C GLU A 99 8.15 -29.55 -11.29
N ASP A 100 8.86 -29.77 -12.41
CA ASP A 100 10.32 -29.73 -12.44
C ASP A 100 10.83 -28.31 -12.18
N VAL A 101 11.46 -28.13 -11.02
CA VAL A 101 11.98 -26.85 -10.52
C VAL A 101 13.24 -26.43 -11.28
N MET A 102 13.96 -27.40 -11.84
CA MET A 102 15.21 -27.19 -12.56
C MET A 102 15.02 -26.99 -14.06
N SER A 103 13.79 -27.12 -14.57
CA SER A 103 13.48 -26.72 -15.93
C SER A 103 13.80 -25.22 -16.09
N GLU A 104 14.76 -24.91 -16.95
CA GLU A 104 15.17 -23.55 -17.30
C GLU A 104 14.22 -22.91 -18.33
N ASP A 105 13.20 -23.67 -18.76
CA ASP A 105 12.40 -23.35 -19.94
C ASP A 105 11.27 -22.34 -19.69
N TRP A 106 11.55 -21.26 -18.95
CA TRP A 106 10.59 -20.21 -18.61
C TRP A 106 11.23 -18.82 -18.65
N HIS A 107 10.41 -17.79 -18.86
CA HIS A 107 10.88 -16.40 -18.92
C HIS A 107 10.46 -15.61 -17.68
N PHE A 108 9.25 -15.87 -17.18
CA PHE A 108 8.73 -15.18 -16.01
C PHE A 108 8.10 -16.15 -15.03
N PHE A 109 8.48 -16.06 -13.76
CA PHE A 109 7.93 -16.91 -12.71
C PHE A 109 7.45 -16.07 -11.53
N TRP A 110 6.13 -16.03 -11.35
CA TRP A 110 5.50 -15.50 -10.15
C TRP A 110 5.54 -16.51 -9.01
N MET A 111 6.56 -16.41 -8.17
CA MET A 111 6.88 -17.34 -7.10
C MET A 111 6.35 -16.91 -5.72
N ASN A 112 6.15 -17.88 -4.84
CA ASN A 112 6.05 -17.69 -3.40
C ASN A 112 7.42 -17.34 -2.81
N VAL A 113 7.43 -16.48 -1.79
CA VAL A 113 8.64 -16.11 -1.02
C VAL A 113 9.47 -17.29 -0.53
N GLY A 114 8.84 -18.42 -0.20
CA GLY A 114 9.54 -19.65 0.22
C GLY A 114 10.39 -20.26 -0.91
N ARG A 115 9.86 -20.27 -2.13
CA ARG A 115 10.54 -20.81 -3.32
C ARG A 115 11.72 -19.94 -3.72
N VAL A 116 11.53 -18.62 -3.70
CA VAL A 116 12.60 -17.65 -3.98
C VAL A 116 13.78 -17.88 -3.03
N ARG A 117 13.51 -18.04 -1.74
CA ARG A 117 14.57 -18.34 -0.77
C ARG A 117 15.33 -19.63 -1.08
N SER A 118 14.63 -20.68 -1.54
CA SER A 118 15.26 -21.94 -1.94
C SER A 118 16.21 -21.72 -3.12
N ILE A 119 15.77 -21.01 -4.15
CA ILE A 119 16.55 -20.73 -5.37
C ILE A 119 17.85 -20.00 -5.05
N PHE A 120 17.80 -18.94 -4.25
CA PHE A 120 19.01 -18.19 -3.89
C PHE A 120 19.87 -18.86 -2.80
N SER A 121 19.39 -19.91 -2.14
CA SER A 121 20.20 -20.68 -1.16
C SER A 121 21.03 -21.77 -1.85
N THR A 122 20.58 -22.27 -2.99
CA THR A 122 21.27 -23.33 -3.73
C THR A 122 22.33 -22.72 -4.65
N ALA A 123 23.61 -23.04 -4.43
CA ALA A 123 24.70 -22.50 -5.24
C ALA A 123 24.71 -22.99 -6.71
N GLU A 124 23.97 -24.06 -7.00
CA GLU A 124 23.95 -24.73 -8.29
C GLU A 124 22.99 -24.10 -9.31
N TYR A 125 22.00 -23.32 -8.84
CA TYR A 125 21.00 -22.72 -9.72
C TYR A 125 21.30 -21.23 -9.94
N ARG A 126 21.41 -20.82 -11.20
CA ARG A 126 21.59 -19.42 -11.59
C ARG A 126 20.55 -19.02 -12.62
N LEU A 127 19.89 -17.89 -12.37
CA LEU A 127 18.92 -17.32 -13.30
C LEU A 127 19.61 -16.84 -14.57
N THR A 128 18.98 -17.08 -15.72
CA THR A 128 19.42 -16.60 -17.03
C THR A 128 19.00 -15.15 -17.25
N ASP A 129 19.62 -14.46 -18.21
CA ASP A 129 19.33 -13.05 -18.54
C ASP A 129 17.88 -12.79 -18.98
N THR A 130 17.17 -13.83 -19.41
CA THR A 130 15.77 -13.78 -19.84
C THR A 130 14.80 -14.17 -18.73
N GLN A 131 15.28 -14.57 -17.56
CA GLN A 131 14.43 -14.96 -16.43
C GLN A 131 14.16 -13.79 -15.50
N ILE A 132 12.89 -13.69 -15.08
CA ILE A 132 12.40 -12.63 -14.19
C ILE A 132 11.56 -13.25 -13.07
N ILE A 133 11.77 -12.77 -11.84
CA ILE A 133 11.03 -13.20 -10.64
C ILE A 133 10.53 -12.02 -9.80
N ASN A 134 9.46 -12.25 -9.05
CA ASN A 134 8.67 -11.23 -8.36
C ASN A 134 9.08 -10.94 -6.90
N HIS A 135 10.29 -11.31 -6.48
CA HIS A 135 10.80 -11.04 -5.15
C HIS A 135 12.31 -10.79 -5.12
N PHE A 136 12.75 -9.88 -4.24
CA PHE A 136 14.16 -9.80 -3.86
C PHE A 136 14.54 -10.93 -2.86
N PRO A 137 15.77 -11.48 -2.93
CA PRO A 137 16.15 -12.64 -2.11
C PRO A 137 16.03 -12.38 -0.60
N ASN A 138 16.34 -11.15 -0.18
CA ASN A 138 16.28 -10.71 1.21
C ASN A 138 15.16 -9.70 1.50
N HIS A 139 14.06 -9.76 0.76
CA HIS A 139 12.86 -8.92 0.95
C HIS A 139 12.40 -8.78 2.42
N TYR A 140 12.67 -9.80 3.23
CA TYR A 140 12.34 -9.82 4.65
C TYR A 140 13.02 -8.73 5.49
N GLU A 141 14.09 -8.08 5.04
CA GLU A 141 14.65 -6.91 5.74
C GLU A 141 13.68 -5.72 5.79
N LEU A 142 12.79 -5.61 4.79
CA LEU A 142 11.73 -4.59 4.75
C LEU A 142 10.41 -5.13 5.31
N THR A 143 10.09 -6.41 5.10
CA THR A 143 8.76 -6.93 5.41
C THR A 143 8.64 -7.55 6.80
N ARG A 144 9.74 -8.01 7.40
CA ARG A 144 9.73 -8.39 8.81
C ARG A 144 9.82 -7.15 9.69
N LYS A 145 8.87 -7.01 10.61
CA LYS A 145 8.71 -5.86 11.49
C LYS A 145 10.01 -5.52 12.23
N ASP A 146 10.64 -6.50 12.87
CA ASP A 146 11.88 -6.30 13.64
C ASP A 146 13.05 -5.77 12.80
N LEU A 147 13.24 -6.32 11.59
CA LEU A 147 14.30 -5.89 10.68
C LEU A 147 14.00 -4.53 10.04
N MET A 148 12.76 -4.31 9.62
CA MET A 148 12.30 -3.03 9.07
C MET A 148 12.59 -1.88 10.04
N TYR A 149 12.14 -2.01 11.29
CA TYR A 149 12.35 -0.98 12.30
C TYR A 149 13.83 -0.83 12.67
N LYS A 150 14.61 -1.92 12.68
CA LYS A 150 16.06 -1.85 12.91
C LYS A 150 16.76 -1.05 11.80
N ASN A 151 16.45 -1.33 10.54
CA ASN A 151 17.05 -0.67 9.39
C ASN A 151 16.63 0.80 9.29
N ILE A 152 15.35 1.11 9.51
CA ILE A 152 14.85 2.49 9.60
C ILE A 152 15.50 3.26 10.76
N LYS A 153 15.64 2.65 11.94
CA LYS A 153 16.30 3.27 13.10
C LYS A 153 17.78 3.56 12.83
N LYS A 154 18.47 2.68 12.09
CA LYS A 154 19.84 2.92 11.62
C LYS A 154 19.86 4.10 10.63
N TYR A 155 18.93 4.14 9.69
CA TYR A 155 18.82 5.21 8.70
C TYR A 155 18.60 6.58 9.36
N ILE A 156 17.65 6.70 10.29
CA ILE A 156 17.33 7.94 11.02
C ILE A 156 18.49 8.41 11.93
N ARG A 157 19.33 7.49 12.42
CA ARG A 157 20.48 7.84 13.28
C ARG A 157 21.63 8.50 12.51
N ASP A 158 21.69 8.31 11.19
CA ASP A 158 22.65 9.02 10.36
C ASP A 158 22.33 10.53 10.41
N PRO A 159 23.28 11.40 10.79
CA PRO A 159 23.05 12.84 10.87
C PRO A 159 22.51 13.44 9.56
N ASN A 160 22.90 12.89 8.41
CA ASN A 160 22.44 13.36 7.10
C ASN A 160 20.95 13.06 6.87
N ASN A 161 20.44 11.98 7.46
CA ASN A 161 19.06 11.55 7.29
C ASN A 161 18.15 12.02 8.44
N ALA A 162 18.73 12.33 9.61
CA ALA A 162 17.99 12.77 10.80
C ALA A 162 17.20 14.08 10.57
N GLN A 163 17.64 14.90 9.62
CA GLN A 163 17.03 16.19 9.29
C GLN A 163 16.05 16.12 8.11
N LEU A 164 15.86 14.94 7.52
CA LEU A 164 14.94 14.77 6.39
C LEU A 164 13.53 15.19 6.80
N MET A 165 13.00 16.14 6.04
CA MET A 165 11.67 16.69 6.26
C MET A 165 10.99 17.02 4.93
N VAL A 166 9.67 17.00 4.95
CA VAL A 166 8.83 17.38 3.82
C VAL A 166 7.86 18.47 4.25
N ARG A 167 7.49 19.34 3.31
CA ARG A 167 6.46 20.34 3.56
C ARG A 167 5.14 19.65 3.89
N TYR A 168 4.60 20.00 5.05
CA TYR A 168 3.38 19.43 5.62
C TYR A 168 2.39 20.54 5.94
N THR A 169 1.12 20.27 5.65
CA THR A 169 0.02 21.21 5.91
C THR A 169 -0.87 20.61 7.00
N PRO A 170 -0.73 21.05 8.25
CA PRO A 170 -1.60 20.58 9.33
C PRO A 170 -3.05 20.96 9.03
N PRO A 171 -4.04 20.13 9.43
CA PRO A 171 -5.43 20.52 9.35
C PRO A 171 -5.63 21.82 10.14
N CYS A 172 -6.33 22.80 9.57
CA CYS A 172 -6.67 24.03 10.28
C CYS A 172 -7.51 23.68 11.51
N ARG A 173 -6.90 23.67 12.70
CA ARG A 173 -7.66 23.67 13.95
C ARG A 173 -8.34 25.03 14.07
N ALA A 174 -9.56 25.05 14.62
CA ALA A 174 -10.34 26.27 14.77
C ALA A 174 -9.50 27.40 15.43
N PRO A 175 -9.80 28.69 15.20
CA PRO A 175 -8.94 29.83 15.56
C PRO A 175 -8.67 30.03 17.07
N TYR A 176 -9.11 29.12 17.94
CA TYR A 176 -9.16 29.30 19.39
C TYR A 176 -8.19 28.46 20.21
N GLU A 177 -7.41 27.55 19.59
CA GLU A 177 -6.36 26.83 20.33
C GLU A 177 -5.04 27.61 20.26
N TRP A 178 -4.71 28.30 21.37
CA TRP A 178 -3.44 28.97 21.64
C TRP A 178 -2.26 27.99 21.81
N SER A 179 -2.25 26.89 21.06
CA SER A 179 -1.11 25.97 21.00
C SER A 179 -0.12 26.45 19.94
N GLU A 180 1.18 26.24 20.19
CA GLU A 180 2.26 26.54 19.25
C GLU A 180 1.85 26.12 17.83
N LYS A 181 1.95 27.04 16.87
CA LYS A 181 1.58 26.75 15.47
C LYS A 181 2.27 25.47 15.04
N PRO A 182 1.53 24.43 14.61
CA PRO A 182 2.16 23.20 14.17
C PRO A 182 3.16 23.51 13.05
N SER A 183 4.37 22.97 13.19
CA SER A 183 5.43 23.09 12.17
C SER A 183 4.86 22.76 10.80
N GLY A 184 5.13 23.60 9.78
CA GLY A 184 4.79 23.32 8.38
C GLY A 184 5.67 22.25 7.73
N TRP A 185 6.39 21.48 8.55
CA TRP A 185 7.35 20.46 8.17
C TRP A 185 7.11 19.19 8.96
N LEU A 186 7.15 18.06 8.25
CA LEU A 186 7.05 16.72 8.81
C LEU A 186 8.40 16.02 8.66
N ARG A 187 8.97 15.52 9.75
CA ARG A 187 10.24 14.78 9.71
C ARG A 187 9.98 13.30 9.49
N PHE A 188 10.91 12.60 8.82
CA PHE A 188 10.77 11.16 8.59
C PHE A 188 10.66 10.34 9.89
N VAL A 189 11.39 10.74 10.94
CA VAL A 189 11.32 10.10 12.26
C VAL A 189 9.91 10.17 12.88
N ASP A 190 9.13 11.19 12.56
CA ASP A 190 7.77 11.35 13.08
C ASP A 190 6.74 10.53 12.29
N CYS A 191 7.14 9.97 11.13
CA CYS A 191 6.32 9.11 10.28
C CYS A 191 6.41 7.63 10.65
N VAL A 192 7.25 7.27 11.62
CA VAL A 192 7.49 5.88 12.04
C VAL A 192 7.28 5.80 13.55
N PRO A 193 6.32 4.98 14.04
CA PRO A 193 6.12 4.82 15.46
C PRO A 193 7.38 4.36 16.19
N VAL A 194 7.64 4.96 17.36
CA VAL A 194 8.76 4.57 18.23
C VAL A 194 8.63 3.08 18.57
N THR A 195 9.65 2.32 18.23
CA THR A 195 9.58 0.85 18.23
C THR A 195 10.85 0.21 18.79
N TYR A 196 10.67 -0.88 19.54
CA TYR A 196 11.72 -1.66 20.20
C TYR A 196 11.57 -3.15 19.92
N ASN A 197 12.70 -3.81 19.64
CA ASN A 197 12.76 -5.24 19.39
C ASN A 197 13.09 -5.98 20.69
N ILE A 198 12.16 -6.78 21.21
CA ILE A 198 12.32 -7.48 22.49
C ILE A 198 12.64 -8.96 22.21
N PRO A 199 13.59 -9.58 22.95
CA PRO A 199 14.20 -9.14 24.21
C PRO A 199 15.33 -8.10 24.13
N ASN A 200 15.94 -7.89 22.96
CA ASN A 200 17.20 -7.15 22.83
C ASN A 200 17.14 -5.70 23.34
N ASP A 201 16.06 -4.99 23.06
CA ASP A 201 15.87 -3.58 23.39
C ASP A 201 15.10 -3.36 24.72
N PHE A 202 14.91 -4.40 25.54
CA PHE A 202 14.05 -4.33 26.72
C PHE A 202 14.46 -3.24 27.72
N GLN A 203 15.76 -3.02 27.91
CA GLN A 203 16.27 -1.96 28.78
C GLN A 203 15.97 -0.57 28.21
N MET A 204 16.17 -0.37 26.90
CA MET A 204 15.85 0.90 26.23
C MET A 204 14.35 1.19 26.29
N PHE A 205 13.52 0.19 26.02
CA PHE A 205 12.08 0.30 26.14
C PHE A 205 11.66 0.68 27.56
N THR A 206 12.26 0.06 28.59
CA THR A 206 11.97 0.38 29.99
C THR A 206 12.27 1.84 30.33
N GLN A 207 13.35 2.40 29.79
CA GLN A 207 13.70 3.81 29.98
C GLN A 207 12.69 4.73 29.29
N GLU A 208 12.33 4.43 28.04
CA GLU A 208 11.35 5.23 27.29
C GLU A 208 9.96 5.17 27.94
N PHE A 209 9.55 3.99 28.41
CA PHE A 209 8.30 3.81 29.12
C PHE A 209 8.23 4.67 30.40
N ARG A 210 9.35 4.81 31.12
CA ARG A 210 9.43 5.70 32.29
C ARG A 210 9.35 7.19 31.93
N ARG A 211 9.87 7.58 30.76
CA ARG A 211 9.74 8.96 30.26
C ARG A 211 8.30 9.29 29.87
N GLN A 212 7.52 8.29 29.45
CA GLN A 212 6.14 8.46 28.98
C GLN A 212 5.17 7.49 29.68
N PRO A 213 4.94 7.61 31.00
CA PRO A 213 4.27 6.59 31.81
C PRO A 213 2.79 6.37 31.48
N CYS A 214 2.13 7.33 30.82
CA CYS A 214 0.73 7.22 30.41
C CYS A 214 0.55 6.77 28.94
N SER A 215 1.65 6.42 28.25
CA SER A 215 1.57 5.99 26.84
C SER A 215 1.04 4.56 26.74
N THR A 216 0.18 4.35 25.75
CA THR A 216 -0.24 3.01 25.33
C THR A 216 0.74 2.47 24.29
N TRP A 217 1.09 1.20 24.41
CA TRP A 217 1.98 0.51 23.48
C TRP A 217 1.28 -0.72 22.92
N ILE A 218 1.61 -1.07 21.69
CA ILE A 218 1.11 -2.25 21.00
C ILE A 218 2.23 -3.27 20.86
N VAL A 219 1.98 -4.49 21.33
CA VAL A 219 2.89 -5.62 21.24
C VAL A 219 2.47 -6.46 20.05
N LYS A 220 3.41 -6.75 19.16
CA LYS A 220 3.18 -7.51 17.92
C LYS A 220 4.24 -8.60 17.76
N PRO A 221 3.87 -9.85 17.44
CA PRO A 221 4.85 -10.88 17.06
C PRO A 221 5.57 -10.51 15.75
N THR A 222 6.84 -10.94 15.58
CA THR A 222 7.66 -10.63 14.40
C THR A 222 7.23 -11.39 13.14
N SER A 223 6.86 -12.66 13.29
CA SER A 223 6.63 -13.59 12.17
C SER A 223 5.16 -13.91 11.90
N ARG A 224 4.22 -13.41 12.72
CA ARG A 224 2.78 -13.67 12.53
C ARG A 224 2.10 -12.48 11.84
N SER A 225 1.16 -12.81 10.97
CA SER A 225 0.29 -11.85 10.27
C SER A 225 -1.16 -11.97 10.77
N GLN A 226 -2.09 -11.21 10.18
CA GLN A 226 -3.54 -11.28 10.44
C GLN A 226 -4.00 -10.86 11.85
N GLY A 227 -3.13 -10.28 12.66
CA GLY A 227 -3.51 -9.68 13.95
C GLY A 227 -3.50 -10.66 15.13
N ARG A 228 -3.12 -11.91 14.91
CA ARG A 228 -3.04 -12.93 15.97
C ARG A 228 -1.87 -12.64 16.92
N GLY A 229 -2.15 -12.65 18.21
CA GLY A 229 -1.14 -12.40 19.26
C GLY A 229 -0.78 -10.92 19.46
N ILE A 230 -1.57 -10.00 18.91
CA ILE A 230 -1.42 -8.56 19.16
C ILE A 230 -2.20 -8.20 20.42
N PHE A 231 -1.59 -7.40 21.29
CA PHE A 231 -2.26 -6.85 22.48
C PHE A 231 -1.69 -5.49 22.85
N LEU A 232 -2.44 -4.74 23.67
CA LEU A 232 -2.07 -3.42 24.14
C LEU A 232 -1.59 -3.48 25.59
N ILE A 233 -0.63 -2.61 25.92
CA ILE A 233 -0.11 -2.46 27.29
C ILE A 233 -0.03 -0.98 27.66
N ASN A 234 -0.30 -0.69 28.93
CA ASN A 234 -0.03 0.60 29.56
C ASN A 234 0.71 0.44 30.89
N ARG A 235 1.13 -0.78 31.23
CA ARG A 235 1.96 -1.07 32.40
C ARG A 235 3.05 -2.04 31.99
N ILE A 236 4.30 -1.69 32.29
CA ILE A 236 5.45 -2.54 32.00
C ILE A 236 5.37 -3.92 32.65
N THR A 237 4.65 -4.04 33.78
CA THR A 237 4.42 -5.31 34.48
C THR A 237 3.61 -6.30 33.65
N GLN A 238 2.68 -5.83 32.81
CA GLN A 238 1.93 -6.67 31.87
C GLN A 238 2.89 -7.33 30.88
N LEU A 239 3.81 -6.55 30.32
CA LEU A 239 4.80 -7.06 29.37
C LEU A 239 5.76 -8.06 30.02
N LYS A 240 6.29 -7.76 31.20
CA LYS A 240 7.20 -8.67 31.92
C LYS A 240 6.56 -10.03 32.19
N ARG A 241 5.29 -10.02 32.63
CA ARG A 241 4.54 -11.25 32.89
C ARG A 241 4.38 -12.06 31.61
N TRP A 242 3.92 -11.43 30.53
CA TRP A 242 3.72 -12.08 29.25
C TRP A 242 5.01 -12.66 28.66
N ILE A 243 6.15 -11.95 28.77
CA ILE A 243 7.46 -12.47 28.33
C ILE A 243 7.82 -13.75 29.08
N LYS A 244 7.60 -13.77 30.40
CA LYS A 244 7.91 -14.94 31.23
C LYS A 244 7.05 -16.15 30.81
N GLU A 245 5.73 -15.95 30.72
CA GLU A 245 4.79 -16.99 30.30
C GLU A 245 5.12 -17.53 28.90
N ARG A 246 5.46 -16.63 27.96
CA ARG A 246 5.82 -17.04 26.59
C ARG A 246 7.13 -17.82 26.56
N LYS A 247 8.12 -17.42 27.36
CA LYS A 247 9.41 -18.12 27.45
C LYS A 247 9.22 -19.54 27.99
N GLU A 248 8.41 -19.70 29.04
CA GLU A 248 8.08 -21.01 29.62
C GLU A 248 7.35 -21.90 28.60
N ALA A 249 6.43 -21.32 27.80
CA ALA A 249 5.74 -22.05 26.73
C ALA A 249 6.68 -22.46 25.59
N ASP A 250 7.54 -21.55 25.11
CA ASP A 250 8.52 -21.85 24.06
C ASP A 250 9.52 -22.94 24.53
N GLU A 251 9.98 -22.87 25.79
CA GLU A 251 10.86 -23.89 26.41
C GLU A 251 10.15 -25.25 26.50
N ALA A 252 8.87 -25.29 26.87
CA ALA A 252 8.08 -26.52 26.92
C ALA A 252 7.82 -27.13 25.53
N GLU A 253 7.68 -26.30 24.49
CA GLU A 253 7.50 -26.73 23.10
C GLU A 253 8.84 -27.01 22.38
N GLY A 254 9.99 -26.80 23.02
CA GLY A 254 11.31 -26.95 22.43
C GLY A 254 11.61 -25.94 21.31
N LEU A 255 10.91 -24.81 21.30
CA LEU A 255 11.01 -23.77 20.29
C LEU A 255 12.04 -22.70 20.67
N PRO A 256 12.68 -22.05 19.69
CA PRO A 256 13.55 -20.90 19.96
C PRO A 256 12.74 -19.74 20.55
N ALA A 257 13.40 -18.92 21.37
CA ALA A 257 12.78 -17.77 22.02
C ALA A 257 12.08 -16.85 21.00
N SER A 258 10.77 -16.67 21.18
CA SER A 258 9.97 -15.82 20.32
C SER A 258 10.44 -14.36 20.38
N THR A 259 10.64 -13.76 19.21
CA THR A 259 10.93 -12.32 19.10
C THR A 259 9.64 -11.55 18.83
N PHE A 260 9.54 -10.35 19.38
CA PHE A 260 8.38 -9.49 19.19
C PHE A 260 8.77 -8.03 19.22
N VAL A 261 7.87 -7.21 18.72
CA VAL A 261 8.06 -5.78 18.52
C VAL A 261 7.09 -5.05 19.42
N VAL A 262 7.59 -4.09 20.18
CA VAL A 262 6.78 -3.19 21.00
C VAL A 262 6.85 -1.81 20.38
N SER A 263 5.72 -1.33 19.88
CA SER A 263 5.59 -0.06 19.18
C SER A 263 4.68 0.88 19.96
N LYS A 264 4.95 2.19 19.90
CA LYS A 264 4.04 3.20 20.43
C LYS A 264 2.70 3.09 19.68
N TYR A 265 1.60 3.11 20.43
CA TYR A 265 0.27 3.06 19.84
C TYR A 265 -0.14 4.45 19.36
N VAL A 266 -0.65 4.55 18.13
CA VAL A 266 -1.24 5.79 17.59
C VAL A 266 -2.66 5.92 18.17
N ALA A 267 -2.76 6.70 19.24
CA ALA A 267 -3.98 6.85 20.05
C ALA A 267 -5.01 7.82 19.45
N ASN A 268 -4.58 8.73 18.57
CA ASN A 268 -5.46 9.70 17.90
C ASN A 268 -5.46 9.45 16.38
N PRO A 269 -5.99 8.32 15.90
CA PRO A 269 -6.11 8.09 14.47
C PRO A 269 -7.10 9.08 13.83
N LEU A 270 -6.93 9.40 12.55
CA LEU A 270 -8.00 10.03 11.77
C LEU A 270 -9.20 9.08 11.75
N LEU A 271 -10.37 9.59 12.12
CA LEU A 271 -11.61 8.83 12.14
C LEU A 271 -12.55 9.33 11.04
N ILE A 272 -13.22 8.39 10.38
CA ILE A 272 -14.28 8.69 9.41
C ILE A 272 -15.53 7.94 9.86
N GLY A 273 -16.62 8.67 10.09
CA GLY A 273 -17.81 8.10 10.71
C GLY A 273 -17.55 7.48 12.09
N GLY A 274 -16.55 7.99 12.82
CA GLY A 274 -16.13 7.46 14.12
C GLY A 274 -15.34 6.14 14.06
N LYS A 275 -14.99 5.64 12.87
CA LYS A 275 -14.27 4.37 12.69
C LYS A 275 -12.80 4.61 12.35
N LYS A 276 -11.93 3.79 12.94
CA LYS A 276 -10.50 3.73 12.62
C LYS A 276 -10.30 3.01 11.30
N PHE A 277 -9.28 3.41 10.55
CA PHE A 277 -8.87 2.72 9.32
C PHE A 277 -7.36 2.75 9.13
N ASP A 278 -6.84 1.88 8.28
CA ASP A 278 -5.48 1.94 7.74
C ASP A 278 -5.52 1.96 6.21
N LEU A 279 -4.47 2.45 5.57
CA LEU A 279 -4.32 2.46 4.12
C LEU A 279 -3.48 1.29 3.65
N ARG A 280 -4.02 0.54 2.69
CA ARG A 280 -3.26 -0.37 1.84
C ARG A 280 -2.88 0.36 0.54
N LEU A 281 -1.59 0.56 0.34
CA LEU A 281 -1.00 1.15 -0.86
C LEU A 281 -0.11 0.12 -1.57
N TYR A 282 -0.01 0.22 -2.90
CA TYR A 282 0.77 -0.70 -3.73
C TYR A 282 2.02 0.01 -4.24
N VAL A 283 3.19 -0.57 -3.95
CA VAL A 283 4.49 0.01 -4.31
C VAL A 283 5.29 -1.02 -5.09
N LEU A 284 5.61 -0.74 -6.34
CA LEU A 284 6.44 -1.58 -7.19
C LEU A 284 7.88 -1.12 -7.09
N VAL A 285 8.79 -2.00 -6.70
CA VAL A 285 10.24 -1.72 -6.68
C VAL A 285 10.91 -2.60 -7.72
N THR A 286 11.52 -1.98 -8.73
CA THR A 286 12.28 -2.70 -9.76
C THR A 286 13.77 -2.71 -9.45
N SER A 287 14.24 -1.82 -8.58
CA SER A 287 15.63 -1.81 -8.11
C SER A 287 15.82 -1.08 -6.80
N PHE A 288 16.79 -1.52 -6.00
CA PHE A 288 17.33 -0.80 -4.84
C PHE A 288 18.70 -0.16 -5.12
N LYS A 289 19.36 -0.48 -6.24
CA LYS A 289 20.68 0.06 -6.61
C LYS A 289 20.75 0.31 -8.12
N PRO A 290 20.49 1.54 -8.61
CA PRO A 290 19.89 2.68 -7.87
C PRO A 290 18.45 2.38 -7.43
N LEU A 291 17.90 3.12 -6.45
CA LEU A 291 16.50 2.94 -6.05
C LEU A 291 15.56 3.40 -7.17
N VAL A 292 14.74 2.48 -7.67
CA VAL A 292 13.68 2.72 -8.65
C VAL A 292 12.40 2.08 -8.11
N ALA A 293 11.47 2.94 -7.68
CA ALA A 293 10.23 2.54 -7.03
C ALA A 293 9.06 3.39 -7.52
N TYR A 294 7.89 2.78 -7.64
CA TYR A 294 6.67 3.40 -8.14
C TYR A 294 5.54 3.20 -7.14
N LEU A 295 4.73 4.24 -6.92
CA LEU A 295 3.49 4.17 -6.14
C LEU A 295 2.29 4.13 -7.10
N HIS A 296 1.40 3.17 -6.89
CA HIS A 296 0.17 3.07 -7.67
C HIS A 296 -0.89 4.05 -7.17
N GLU A 297 -1.64 4.69 -8.07
CA GLU A 297 -2.75 5.59 -7.75
C GLU A 297 -3.92 4.86 -7.06
N GLN A 298 -4.11 3.59 -7.42
CA GLN A 298 -5.07 2.72 -6.74
C GLN A 298 -4.52 2.23 -5.39
N GLY A 299 -5.39 2.31 -4.39
CA GLY A 299 -5.18 1.81 -3.04
C GLY A 299 -6.50 1.85 -2.30
N PHE A 300 -6.52 1.41 -1.04
CA PHE A 300 -7.75 1.45 -0.26
C PHE A 300 -7.54 1.63 1.24
N ALA A 301 -8.43 2.41 1.85
CA ALA A 301 -8.61 2.46 3.28
C ALA A 301 -9.43 1.25 3.75
N ARG A 302 -8.95 0.54 4.77
CA ARG A 302 -9.63 -0.58 5.44
C ARG A 302 -10.15 -0.13 6.80
N PHE A 303 -11.46 -0.14 6.97
CA PHE A 303 -12.10 0.29 8.21
C PHE A 303 -12.25 -0.85 9.23
N CYS A 304 -12.16 -0.52 10.50
CA CYS A 304 -12.72 -1.34 11.57
C CYS A 304 -14.25 -1.44 11.41
N ALA A 305 -14.84 -2.57 11.79
CA ALA A 305 -16.29 -2.77 11.77
C ALA A 305 -16.97 -1.94 12.87
N THR A 306 -16.35 -1.84 14.04
CA THR A 306 -16.87 -1.11 15.20
C THR A 306 -16.30 0.33 15.32
N PRO A 307 -17.05 1.26 15.94
CA PRO A 307 -16.55 2.60 16.24
C PRO A 307 -15.32 2.58 17.15
N TYR A 308 -14.42 3.54 16.96
CA TYR A 308 -13.19 3.66 17.73
C TYR A 308 -13.46 4.12 19.17
N VAL A 309 -12.85 3.43 20.15
CA VAL A 309 -12.92 3.78 21.57
C VAL A 309 -11.57 4.30 22.03
N ALA A 310 -11.48 5.56 22.47
CA ALA A 310 -10.20 6.16 22.84
C ALA A 310 -9.48 5.43 24.01
N ASN A 311 -10.24 4.81 24.93
CA ASN A 311 -9.70 4.04 26.05
C ASN A 311 -9.39 2.60 25.67
N ALA A 312 -8.33 2.42 24.86
CA ALA A 312 -8.02 1.16 24.19
C ALA A 312 -7.76 -0.07 25.09
N LEU A 313 -7.57 0.14 26.40
CA LEU A 313 -7.27 -0.92 27.37
C LEU A 313 -8.50 -1.41 28.15
N LYS A 314 -9.64 -0.73 28.01
CA LYS A 314 -10.92 -1.18 28.57
C LYS A 314 -11.75 -1.98 27.56
N ASP A 315 -11.33 -2.00 26.31
CA ASP A 315 -11.98 -2.78 25.27
C ASP A 315 -11.42 -4.21 25.35
N ASP A 316 -12.22 -5.13 25.88
CA ASP A 316 -11.88 -6.55 25.90
C ASP A 316 -11.77 -7.12 24.46
N ASN A 317 -12.36 -6.43 23.47
CA ASN A 317 -12.30 -6.80 22.07
C ASN A 317 -11.49 -5.78 21.24
N LEU A 318 -10.29 -6.18 20.81
CA LEU A 318 -9.39 -5.36 19.98
C LEU A 318 -9.95 -5.00 18.58
N CYS A 319 -11.17 -5.41 18.22
CA CYS A 319 -11.81 -5.15 16.94
C CYS A 319 -11.93 -3.66 16.56
N SER A 320 -12.10 -2.76 17.53
CA SER A 320 -12.12 -1.30 17.29
C SER A 320 -10.71 -0.71 17.04
N HIS A 321 -9.66 -1.49 17.33
CA HIS A 321 -8.25 -1.05 17.32
C HIS A 321 -7.41 -1.70 16.22
N LEU A 322 -7.82 -2.85 15.69
CA LEU A 322 -7.12 -3.62 14.66
C LEU A 322 -7.97 -3.70 13.39
N THR A 323 -7.46 -3.22 12.27
CA THR A 323 -8.19 -3.08 10.99
C THR A 323 -8.14 -4.35 10.10
N ASN A 324 -7.58 -5.44 10.62
CA ASN A 324 -7.34 -6.65 9.83
C ASN A 324 -8.65 -7.36 9.45
N VAL A 325 -8.84 -7.61 8.16
CA VAL A 325 -10.04 -8.27 7.59
C VAL A 325 -10.40 -9.58 8.28
N ALA A 326 -9.41 -10.38 8.70
CA ALA A 326 -9.65 -11.66 9.38
C ALA A 326 -10.35 -11.51 10.74
N LEU A 327 -10.17 -10.37 11.42
CA LEU A 327 -10.88 -10.05 12.66
C LEU A 327 -12.23 -9.39 12.35
N GLN A 328 -12.30 -8.58 11.30
CA GLN A 328 -13.50 -7.81 10.97
C GLN A 328 -14.62 -8.65 10.35
N LYS A 329 -14.31 -9.70 9.58
CA LYS A 329 -15.33 -10.57 8.95
C LYS A 329 -16.19 -11.36 9.94
N GLY A 330 -15.75 -11.50 11.20
CA GLY A 330 -16.52 -12.19 12.23
C GLY A 330 -17.54 -11.30 12.94
N GLU A 331 -17.59 -10.00 12.62
CA GLU A 331 -18.43 -9.03 13.31
C GLU A 331 -19.73 -8.76 12.55
N ASP A 332 -20.86 -8.71 13.25
CA ASP A 332 -22.20 -8.47 12.68
C ASP A 332 -22.30 -7.12 11.93
N ALA A 333 -21.45 -6.16 12.28
CA ALA A 333 -21.40 -4.83 11.67
C ALA A 333 -20.55 -4.77 10.37
N TYR A 334 -19.98 -5.89 9.92
CA TYR A 334 -19.20 -5.95 8.70
C TYR A 334 -20.09 -5.77 7.46
N ASN A 335 -19.80 -4.74 6.67
CA ASN A 335 -20.53 -4.50 5.44
C ASN A 335 -19.95 -5.37 4.32
N GLU A 336 -20.65 -6.45 3.96
CA GLU A 336 -20.23 -7.38 2.90
C GLU A 336 -20.24 -6.74 1.49
N VAL A 337 -21.09 -5.74 1.26
CA VAL A 337 -21.26 -5.09 -0.06
C VAL A 337 -20.01 -4.30 -0.46
N HIS A 338 -19.43 -3.55 0.48
CA HIS A 338 -18.22 -2.75 0.23
C HIS A 338 -16.98 -3.28 0.98
N GLY A 339 -17.12 -4.35 1.75
CA GLY A 339 -16.05 -4.97 2.54
C GLY A 339 -15.43 -4.09 3.63
N GLY A 340 -16.12 -3.01 4.03
CA GLY A 340 -15.57 -2.00 4.92
C GLY A 340 -14.35 -1.26 4.32
N LYS A 341 -14.37 -0.98 3.02
CA LYS A 341 -13.25 -0.32 2.32
C LYS A 341 -13.68 0.94 1.59
N TRP A 342 -12.78 1.91 1.52
CA TRP A 342 -12.84 3.03 0.58
C TRP A 342 -11.64 3.03 -0.34
N SER A 343 -11.84 3.40 -1.61
CA SER A 343 -10.71 3.67 -2.50
C SER A 343 -9.88 4.84 -1.97
N LEU A 344 -8.60 4.87 -2.36
CA LEU A 344 -7.71 5.99 -2.05
C LEU A 344 -8.26 7.32 -2.60
N ALA A 345 -8.86 7.31 -3.79
CA ALA A 345 -9.53 8.47 -4.37
C ALA A 345 -10.65 9.01 -3.47
N ASN A 346 -11.50 8.14 -2.91
CA ASN A 346 -12.57 8.57 -2.00
C ASN A 346 -12.03 9.14 -0.70
N LEU A 347 -10.93 8.60 -0.17
CA LEU A 347 -10.24 9.18 0.98
C LEU A 347 -9.70 10.58 0.65
N CYS A 348 -9.05 10.76 -0.49
CA CYS A 348 -8.52 12.06 -0.91
C CYS A 348 -9.64 13.09 -1.06
N LEU A 349 -10.77 12.70 -1.69
CA LEU A 349 -11.97 13.54 -1.78
C LEU A 349 -12.52 13.92 -0.40
N PHE A 350 -12.57 12.97 0.55
CA PHE A 350 -12.98 13.25 1.92
C PHE A 350 -12.06 14.27 2.60
N VAL A 351 -10.74 14.07 2.52
CA VAL A 351 -9.75 14.98 3.13
C VAL A 351 -9.82 16.36 2.47
N GLN A 352 -9.94 16.42 1.15
CA GLN A 352 -10.11 17.67 0.40
C GLN A 352 -11.39 18.41 0.81
N GLY A 353 -12.52 17.70 0.92
CA GLY A 353 -13.78 18.31 1.33
C GLY A 353 -13.78 18.78 2.78
N ARG A 354 -13.11 18.06 3.68
CA ARG A 354 -13.13 18.32 5.13
C ARG A 354 -12.06 19.31 5.59
N TYR A 355 -10.88 19.27 4.98
CA TYR A 355 -9.67 20.00 5.40
C TYR A 355 -9.08 20.89 4.29
N GLY A 356 -9.60 20.82 3.06
CA GLY A 356 -9.13 21.61 1.91
C GLY A 356 -8.13 20.86 1.02
N ALA A 357 -8.04 21.27 -0.25
CA ALA A 357 -7.18 20.64 -1.26
C ALA A 357 -5.70 20.61 -0.85
N VAL A 358 -5.18 21.72 -0.30
CA VAL A 358 -3.78 21.82 0.14
C VAL A 358 -3.41 20.80 1.22
N CYS A 359 -4.37 20.43 2.09
CA CYS A 359 -4.18 19.39 3.09
C CYS A 359 -4.19 17.99 2.47
N ALA A 360 -5.07 17.73 1.49
CA ALA A 360 -5.11 16.46 0.77
C ALA A 360 -3.82 16.22 -0.03
N ASP A 361 -3.35 17.24 -0.77
CA ASP A 361 -2.08 17.18 -1.51
C ASP A 361 -0.89 17.01 -0.55
N GLY A 362 -0.90 17.73 0.57
CA GLY A 362 0.12 17.61 1.61
C GLY A 362 0.17 16.23 2.26
N LEU A 363 -0.99 15.60 2.46
CA LEU A 363 -1.09 14.23 2.97
C LEU A 363 -0.47 13.22 1.99
N MET A 364 -0.81 13.30 0.70
CA MET A 364 -0.26 12.41 -0.32
C MET A 364 1.26 12.56 -0.44
N ARG A 365 1.76 13.81 -0.47
CA ARG A 365 3.21 14.07 -0.45
C ARG A 365 3.90 13.50 0.79
N SER A 366 3.25 13.59 1.95
CA SER A 366 3.77 13.01 3.20
C SER A 366 3.80 11.48 3.17
N ILE A 367 2.81 10.85 2.52
CA ILE A 367 2.75 9.40 2.31
C ILE A 367 3.90 8.95 1.39
N GLU A 368 4.07 9.60 0.24
CA GLU A 368 5.16 9.33 -0.70
C GLU A 368 6.52 9.49 -0.04
N PHE A 369 6.72 10.58 0.71
CA PHE A 369 7.92 10.83 1.51
C PHE A 369 8.21 9.68 2.49
N THR A 370 7.18 9.21 3.20
CA THR A 370 7.29 8.09 4.16
C THR A 370 7.70 6.80 3.46
N ILE A 371 7.06 6.47 2.34
CA ILE A 371 7.36 5.27 1.56
C ILE A 371 8.79 5.33 1.02
N TYR A 372 9.14 6.42 0.35
CA TYR A 372 10.45 6.60 -0.28
C TYR A 372 11.59 6.45 0.72
N HIS A 373 11.56 7.15 1.85
CA HIS A 373 12.62 7.05 2.85
C HIS A 373 12.66 5.71 3.59
N SER A 374 11.52 5.01 3.69
CA SER A 374 11.51 3.63 4.21
C SER A 374 12.21 2.65 3.25
N LEU A 375 12.12 2.86 1.93
CA LEU A 375 12.86 2.10 0.92
C LEU A 375 14.35 2.46 0.92
N ARG A 376 14.68 3.76 1.02
CA ARG A 376 16.08 4.21 1.12
C ARG A 376 16.81 3.62 2.32
N ALA A 377 16.11 3.43 3.44
CA ALA A 377 16.65 2.75 4.61
C ALA A 377 17.09 1.30 4.33
N MET A 378 16.59 0.68 3.26
CA MET A 378 16.93 -0.70 2.87
C MET A 378 18.04 -0.78 1.81
N GLU A 379 18.42 0.31 1.14
CA GLU A 379 19.40 0.30 0.03
C GLU A 379 20.71 -0.41 0.41
N SER A 380 21.23 -0.14 1.62
CA SER A 380 22.52 -0.72 2.05
C SER A 380 22.45 -2.22 2.35
N VAL A 381 21.26 -2.75 2.70
CA VAL A 381 21.07 -4.15 3.11
C VAL A 381 20.43 -5.01 2.01
N MET A 382 19.66 -4.42 1.10
CA MET A 382 19.02 -5.14 0.00
C MET A 382 20.03 -5.75 -0.97
N PHE A 383 19.79 -7.02 -1.27
CA PHE A 383 20.45 -7.73 -2.35
C PHE A 383 19.70 -7.41 -3.65
N ASN A 384 20.27 -6.50 -4.43
CA ASN A 384 19.69 -6.02 -5.67
C ASN A 384 20.10 -6.93 -6.83
N ASP A 385 19.42 -8.06 -6.96
CA ASP A 385 19.57 -8.92 -8.12
C ASP A 385 18.87 -8.31 -9.35
N ARG A 386 19.47 -8.49 -10.53
CA ARG A 386 18.98 -7.89 -11.77
C ARG A 386 17.71 -8.55 -12.30
N HIS A 387 17.45 -9.80 -11.93
CA HIS A 387 16.29 -10.59 -12.35
C HIS A 387 15.04 -10.34 -11.48
N CYS A 388 15.18 -9.57 -10.40
CA CYS A 388 14.13 -9.34 -9.42
C CYS A 388 13.38 -8.03 -9.65
N PHE A 389 12.10 -8.05 -9.33
CA PHE A 389 11.31 -6.89 -8.89
C PHE A 389 10.49 -7.31 -7.68
N GLU A 390 9.80 -6.38 -7.03
CA GLU A 390 8.83 -6.75 -6.01
C GLU A 390 7.68 -5.76 -5.90
N LEU A 391 6.46 -6.30 -5.82
CA LEU A 391 5.26 -5.54 -5.49
C LEU A 391 5.02 -5.65 -3.97
N TYR A 392 5.14 -4.53 -3.28
CA TYR A 392 4.89 -4.42 -1.84
C TYR A 392 3.49 -3.86 -1.56
N GLY A 393 2.87 -4.34 -0.47
CA GLY A 393 1.72 -3.70 0.15
C GLY A 393 2.13 -2.90 1.36
N TYR A 394 2.03 -1.58 1.28
CA TYR A 394 2.30 -0.68 2.40
C TYR A 394 1.04 -0.47 3.23
N ASP A 395 1.17 -0.60 4.56
CA ASP A 395 0.11 -0.36 5.52
C ASP A 395 0.45 0.92 6.31
N ILE A 396 -0.28 2.00 6.02
CA ILE A 396 -0.06 3.32 6.61
C ILE A 396 -1.30 3.73 7.42
N LEU A 397 -1.09 4.18 8.65
CA LEU A 397 -2.13 4.77 9.48
C LEU A 397 -2.04 6.29 9.44
N ILE A 398 -3.16 7.00 9.28
CA ILE A 398 -3.18 8.46 9.34
C ILE A 398 -3.69 8.89 10.72
N ASP A 399 -3.02 9.86 11.35
CA ASP A 399 -3.48 10.46 12.60
C ASP A 399 -4.42 11.65 12.40
N ASP A 400 -5.03 12.13 13.48
CA ASP A 400 -5.95 13.28 13.50
C ASP A 400 -5.32 14.60 13.04
N CYS A 401 -4.00 14.64 12.91
CA CYS A 401 -3.23 15.75 12.37
C CYS A 401 -2.87 15.52 10.89
N LEU A 402 -3.41 14.51 10.21
CA LEU A 402 -3.05 14.15 8.82
C LEU A 402 -1.58 13.75 8.65
N ARG A 403 -0.93 13.22 9.69
CA ARG A 403 0.41 12.65 9.56
C ARG A 403 0.32 11.15 9.27
N PRO A 404 1.04 10.65 8.25
CA PRO A 404 1.14 9.23 7.99
C PRO A 404 2.09 8.55 8.97
N HIS A 405 1.72 7.34 9.39
CA HIS A 405 2.51 6.45 10.25
C HIS A 405 2.69 5.12 9.54
N LEU A 406 3.93 4.77 9.18
CA LEU A 406 4.25 3.47 8.60
C LEU A 406 4.08 2.36 9.64
N ILE A 407 3.16 1.41 9.39
CA ILE A 407 2.82 0.35 10.34
C ILE A 407 3.49 -0.97 9.97
N GLU A 408 3.36 -1.37 8.71
CA GLU A 408 3.98 -2.58 8.15
C GLU A 408 4.13 -2.50 6.63
N VAL A 409 5.04 -3.32 6.10
CA VAL A 409 5.19 -3.55 4.66
C VAL A 409 5.06 -5.06 4.43
N ASN A 410 4.23 -5.44 3.47
CA ASN A 410 3.93 -6.83 3.16
C ASN A 410 4.55 -7.21 1.81
N SER A 411 5.38 -8.27 1.78
CA SER A 411 5.72 -8.95 0.52
C SER A 411 4.50 -9.74 0.05
N SER A 412 4.32 -9.84 -1.27
CA SER A 412 3.16 -10.52 -1.86
C SER A 412 1.83 -10.04 -1.26
N PRO A 413 1.48 -8.74 -1.38
CA PRO A 413 0.23 -8.22 -0.80
C PRO A 413 -0.95 -9.09 -1.21
N SER A 414 -1.85 -9.38 -0.27
CA SER A 414 -2.93 -10.35 -0.52
C SER A 414 -3.71 -10.02 -1.79
N LEU A 415 -3.66 -10.94 -2.75
CA LEU A 415 -4.41 -10.87 -4.00
C LEU A 415 -5.82 -11.47 -3.89
N SER A 416 -6.27 -11.81 -2.68
CA SER A 416 -7.62 -12.34 -2.46
C SER A 416 -8.71 -11.30 -2.76
N THR A 417 -9.74 -11.67 -3.50
CA THR A 417 -10.79 -10.75 -3.93
C THR A 417 -12.06 -10.99 -3.13
N THR A 418 -12.32 -10.11 -2.16
CA THR A 418 -13.55 -10.20 -1.34
C THR A 418 -14.74 -9.51 -1.96
N THR A 419 -14.51 -8.54 -2.85
CA THR A 419 -15.54 -7.77 -3.55
C THR A 419 -15.17 -7.62 -5.03
N LEU A 420 -16.12 -7.24 -5.89
CA LEU A 420 -15.83 -6.93 -7.28
C LEU A 420 -14.82 -5.77 -7.41
N SER A 421 -14.97 -4.73 -6.58
CA SER A 421 -14.03 -3.60 -6.55
C SER A 421 -12.60 -4.05 -6.19
N ASP A 422 -12.44 -4.98 -5.25
CA ASP A 422 -11.12 -5.56 -4.94
C ASP A 422 -10.53 -6.31 -6.13
N ARG A 423 -11.37 -7.02 -6.89
CA ARG A 423 -10.94 -7.76 -8.07
C ARG A 423 -10.44 -6.82 -9.14
N LEU A 424 -11.25 -5.83 -9.53
CA LEU A 424 -10.92 -4.87 -10.57
C LEU A 424 -9.64 -4.10 -10.23
N LEU A 425 -9.54 -3.57 -9.01
CA LEU A 425 -8.36 -2.85 -8.54
C LEU A 425 -7.09 -3.70 -8.65
N LYS A 426 -7.15 -4.97 -8.23
CA LYS A 426 -5.97 -5.85 -8.23
C LYS A 426 -5.60 -6.34 -9.62
N GLU A 427 -6.58 -6.59 -10.48
CA GLU A 427 -6.32 -6.89 -11.89
C GLU A 427 -5.63 -5.71 -12.58
N GLU A 428 -6.06 -4.47 -12.32
CA GLU A 428 -5.45 -3.24 -12.83
C GLU A 428 -4.02 -3.06 -12.33
N VAL A 429 -3.80 -3.12 -11.01
CA VAL A 429 -2.44 -3.04 -10.41
C VAL A 429 -1.51 -4.08 -11.02
N LEU A 430 -1.97 -5.32 -11.21
CA LEU A 430 -1.12 -6.36 -11.81
C LEU A 430 -0.87 -6.11 -13.29
N ALA A 431 -1.87 -5.68 -14.07
CA ALA A 431 -1.67 -5.33 -15.48
C ALA A 431 -0.63 -4.21 -15.65
N ASP A 432 -0.68 -3.19 -14.79
CA ASP A 432 0.27 -2.09 -14.78
C ASP A 432 1.66 -2.54 -14.32
N VAL A 433 1.74 -3.46 -13.36
CA VAL A 433 3.00 -4.11 -12.99
C VAL A 433 3.61 -4.76 -14.23
N LEU A 434 2.89 -5.64 -14.92
CA LEU A 434 3.40 -6.35 -16.10
C LEU A 434 3.84 -5.39 -17.22
N SER A 435 3.11 -4.29 -17.41
CA SER A 435 3.46 -3.25 -18.38
C SER A 435 4.79 -2.55 -18.07
N ILE A 436 5.12 -2.40 -16.79
CA ILE A 436 6.42 -1.86 -16.34
C ILE A 436 7.52 -2.92 -16.37
N ILE A 437 7.23 -4.17 -15.99
CA ILE A 437 8.28 -5.21 -15.91
C ILE A 437 8.78 -5.57 -17.30
N PHE A 438 7.89 -5.75 -18.28
CA PHE A 438 8.28 -6.32 -19.56
C PHE A 438 8.74 -5.26 -20.57
N PRO A 439 9.95 -5.40 -21.14
CA PRO A 439 10.37 -4.56 -22.25
C PRO A 439 9.51 -4.82 -23.49
N PRO A 440 9.36 -3.83 -24.39
CA PRO A 440 8.72 -4.04 -25.68
C PRO A 440 9.34 -5.23 -26.43
N SER A 441 8.50 -6.04 -27.07
CA SER A 441 8.89 -7.22 -27.87
C SER A 441 9.55 -8.38 -27.09
N PHE A 442 9.57 -8.34 -25.75
CA PHE A 442 10.03 -9.48 -24.94
C PHE A 442 9.14 -10.72 -25.15
N PRO A 443 9.68 -11.96 -25.26
CA PRO A 443 11.06 -12.38 -24.99
C PRO A 443 11.96 -12.47 -26.24
N SER A 444 11.65 -11.74 -27.31
CA SER A 444 12.45 -11.77 -28.54
C SER A 444 13.94 -11.47 -28.27
N PRO A 445 14.89 -12.12 -28.97
CA PRO A 445 16.32 -11.82 -28.82
C PRO A 445 16.70 -10.36 -29.15
N CYS A 446 15.85 -9.63 -29.89
CA CYS A 446 16.05 -8.21 -30.18
C CYS A 446 15.45 -7.28 -29.11
N ALA A 447 14.67 -7.82 -28.17
CA ALA A 447 14.14 -7.07 -27.05
C ALA A 447 15.29 -6.67 -26.12
N MET A 448 15.15 -5.50 -25.50
CA MET A 448 16.07 -5.08 -24.45
C MET A 448 15.98 -6.06 -23.28
N SER A 449 17.10 -6.33 -22.61
CA SER A 449 17.06 -7.12 -21.40
C SER A 449 16.23 -6.42 -20.32
N TYR A 450 15.53 -7.19 -19.49
CA TYR A 450 14.70 -6.67 -18.39
C TYR A 450 15.47 -5.68 -17.50
N TRP A 451 16.71 -6.02 -17.15
CA TRP A 451 17.51 -5.22 -16.24
C TRP A 451 17.98 -3.89 -16.86
N GLU A 452 18.26 -3.84 -18.16
CA GLU A 452 18.55 -2.59 -18.85
C GLU A 452 17.31 -1.73 -18.99
N TYR A 453 16.16 -2.34 -19.30
CA TYR A 453 14.90 -1.66 -19.47
C TYR A 453 14.48 -0.91 -18.21
N ARG A 454 14.57 -1.56 -17.04
CA ARG A 454 14.20 -0.95 -15.75
C ARG A 454 15.16 0.14 -15.25
N LEU A 455 16.37 0.24 -15.80
CA LEU A 455 17.41 1.18 -15.33
C LEU A 455 17.44 2.50 -16.12
N ARG A 456 16.81 2.57 -17.29
CA ARG A 456 16.63 3.82 -18.06
C ARG A 456 15.59 4.67 -17.31
N THR A 457 16.06 5.65 -16.55
CA THR A 457 15.29 6.27 -15.46
C THR A 457 14.07 7.04 -15.98
N ASP A 458 12.93 6.78 -15.31
CA ASP A 458 11.54 7.20 -15.57
C ASP A 458 10.79 6.54 -16.74
N LEU A 459 10.42 5.27 -16.55
CA LEU A 459 9.48 4.56 -17.42
C LEU A 459 8.04 5.13 -17.37
N THR A 460 7.68 5.92 -16.36
CA THR A 460 6.32 6.49 -16.23
C THR A 460 6.07 7.68 -17.14
N THR A 461 7.12 8.30 -17.68
CA THR A 461 6.98 9.26 -18.80
C THR A 461 6.65 8.58 -20.14
N ALA A 462 6.96 7.29 -20.26
CA ALA A 462 6.83 6.54 -21.51
C ALA A 462 5.64 5.57 -21.54
N LEU A 463 5.15 5.15 -20.36
CA LEU A 463 4.07 4.17 -20.22
C LEU A 463 2.84 4.79 -19.56
N GLN A 464 1.66 4.54 -20.14
CA GLN A 464 0.39 4.96 -19.56
C GLN A 464 -0.08 3.91 -18.54
N THR A 465 0.38 4.03 -17.29
CA THR A 465 0.00 3.16 -16.16
C THR A 465 -0.43 4.00 -14.96
N GLY A 466 -1.15 3.41 -14.01
CA GLY A 466 -1.49 4.02 -12.71
C GLY A 466 -0.32 4.11 -11.73
N PHE A 467 0.87 3.62 -12.09
CA PHE A 467 2.08 3.81 -11.31
C PHE A 467 2.75 5.16 -11.60
N HIS A 468 3.14 5.84 -10.54
CA HIS A 468 3.96 7.05 -10.59
C HIS A 468 5.31 6.81 -9.94
N LEU A 469 6.39 7.26 -10.57
CA LEU A 469 7.73 7.13 -10.02
C LEU A 469 7.83 7.91 -8.70
N LEU A 470 8.28 7.24 -7.64
CA LEU A 470 8.55 7.87 -6.36
C LEU A 470 9.83 8.70 -6.46
N GLN A 471 9.66 9.99 -6.69
CA GLN A 471 10.71 11.00 -6.57
C GLN A 471 10.33 11.95 -5.44
N VAL A 472 11.14 11.98 -4.39
CA VAL A 472 11.02 13.03 -3.38
C VAL A 472 11.98 14.13 -3.77
N GLU A 473 11.43 15.31 -4.12
CA GLU A 473 12.23 16.52 -4.25
C GLU A 473 12.99 16.75 -2.93
N ALA A 474 14.31 16.82 -3.02
CA ALA A 474 15.22 16.96 -1.88
C ALA A 474 15.08 18.32 -1.17
#